data_AF-A0A136KK79-F1
#
_entry.id   AF-A0A136KK79-F1
#
_cell.length_a   1.000
_cell.length_b   1.000
_cell.length_c   1.000
_cell.angle_alpha   90.00
_cell.angle_beta   90.00
_cell.angle_gamma   90.00
#
_symmetry.space_group_name_H-M   'P 1'
#
loop_
_entity.id
_entity.type
_entity.pdbx_description
1 polymer ?
#
loop_
_entity_poly.entity_id
_entity_poly.type
_entity_poly.pdbx_seq_one_letter_code
_entity_poly.pdbx_strand_id
1 'polypeptide(L)'
;MNVLFKTFLVIISLVSLSLLSASPAVAQDNSQARERVANRCTIVTQRVDLITSRYEQNKNRHVERYQNIYQKVTELVTRLENEGYDVEDLKASLGELNQKVREFANEYNQVIKELNDSKNHVCGNSEGEYKQAITRARNNLLKAREKALEIRIMINDEIKPELRALLNTSRSN
;
A
#
# COMPACT_ATOMS: atom_id res chain seq x y z
N MET A 1 -76.58 -8.12 35.97
CA MET A 1 -76.95 -8.49 37.35
C MET A 1 -77.39 -9.95 37.31
N ASN A 2 -76.87 -10.75 38.24
CA ASN A 2 -77.05 -12.20 38.44
C ASN A 2 -76.27 -13.12 37.49
N VAL A 3 -75.59 -14.19 37.93
CA VAL A 3 -75.13 -14.73 39.23
C VAL A 3 -74.18 -15.85 38.74
N LEU A 4 -72.89 -15.84 39.11
CA LEU A 4 -72.33 -16.65 40.20
C LEU A 4 -72.59 -18.16 40.04
N PHE A 5 -71.54 -18.94 40.32
CA PHE A 5 -71.51 -20.25 40.96
C PHE A 5 -70.79 -21.41 40.22
N LYS A 6 -69.85 -21.97 41.00
CA LYS A 6 -69.35 -23.36 41.06
C LYS A 6 -68.09 -23.73 40.28
N THR A 7 -66.99 -23.49 41.00
CA THR A 7 -65.90 -24.44 41.25
C THR A 7 -66.28 -25.93 41.12
N PHE A 8 -65.50 -26.70 40.36
CA PHE A 8 -65.35 -28.13 40.55
C PHE A 8 -63.88 -28.54 40.46
N LEU A 9 -63.50 -29.44 41.35
CA LEU A 9 -62.18 -29.96 41.66
C LEU A 9 -61.85 -31.18 40.76
N VAL A 10 -60.57 -31.24 40.33
CA VAL A 10 -59.65 -32.42 40.38
C VAL A 10 -59.74 -33.48 39.27
N ILE A 11 -58.58 -33.74 38.63
CA ILE A 11 -57.79 -35.01 38.56
C ILE A 11 -57.07 -35.13 37.19
N ILE A 12 -55.74 -34.97 37.26
CA ILE A 12 -54.67 -35.82 36.68
C ILE A 12 -55.03 -36.67 35.45
N SER A 13 -54.36 -36.42 34.32
CA SER A 13 -54.01 -37.47 33.35
C SER A 13 -52.95 -37.02 32.33
N LEU A 14 -51.80 -37.71 32.41
CA LEU A 14 -50.96 -38.18 31.29
C LEU A 14 -50.39 -37.20 30.25
N VAL A 15 -49.12 -36.88 30.50
CA VAL A 15 -47.99 -36.93 29.55
C VAL A 15 -48.38 -37.25 28.09
N SER A 16 -48.32 -36.23 27.25
CA SER A 16 -47.96 -36.37 25.84
C SER A 16 -46.76 -35.46 25.59
N LEU A 17 -45.58 -36.06 25.77
CA LEU A 17 -44.29 -35.49 25.41
C LEU A 17 -44.24 -35.38 23.88
N SER A 18 -44.75 -34.28 23.33
CA SER A 18 -44.52 -33.92 21.94
C SER A 18 -43.04 -33.62 21.77
N LEU A 19 -42.32 -34.56 21.18
CA LEU A 19 -40.96 -34.43 20.67
C LEU A 19 -40.85 -33.13 19.87
N LEU A 20 -40.20 -32.12 20.44
CA LEU A 20 -39.57 -31.06 19.67
C LEU A 20 -38.53 -31.75 18.78
N SER A 21 -38.85 -31.95 17.51
CA SER A 21 -37.84 -32.18 16.49
C SER A 21 -36.99 -30.92 16.42
N ALA A 22 -35.84 -30.93 17.08
CA ALA A 22 -34.81 -29.91 16.92
C ALA A 22 -34.45 -29.86 15.43
N SER A 23 -34.90 -28.81 14.74
CA SER A 23 -34.53 -28.58 13.35
C SER A 23 -33.01 -28.33 13.29
N PRO A 24 -32.24 -29.06 12.45
CA PRO A 24 -30.80 -28.82 12.28
C PRO A 24 -30.48 -27.54 11.47
N ALA A 25 -31.39 -26.56 11.43
CA ALA A 25 -31.28 -25.38 10.57
C ALA A 25 -30.23 -24.35 11.05
N VAL A 26 -29.78 -24.42 12.31
CA VAL A 26 -28.83 -23.44 12.90
C VAL A 26 -27.35 -23.80 12.73
N ALA A 27 -27.03 -25.03 12.31
CA ALA A 27 -25.65 -25.47 12.13
C ALA A 27 -25.12 -25.22 10.70
N GLN A 28 -26.00 -25.22 9.70
CA GLN A 28 -25.63 -25.11 8.27
C GLN A 28 -25.36 -23.67 7.80
N ASP A 29 -25.92 -22.67 8.48
CA ASP A 29 -25.74 -21.24 8.15
C ASP A 29 -24.32 -20.74 8.53
N ASN A 30 -23.76 -21.26 9.62
CA ASN A 30 -22.44 -20.86 10.12
C ASN A 30 -21.28 -21.37 9.27
N SER A 31 -21.39 -22.54 8.63
CA SER A 31 -20.32 -23.07 7.77
C SER A 31 -20.20 -22.29 6.46
N GLN A 32 -21.31 -21.96 5.82
CA GLN A 32 -21.34 -21.17 4.58
C GLN A 32 -20.89 -19.71 4.81
N ALA A 33 -21.23 -19.11 5.96
CA ALA A 33 -20.73 -17.78 6.32
C ALA A 33 -19.20 -17.79 6.52
N ARG A 34 -18.65 -18.79 7.22
CA ARG A 34 -17.20 -18.95 7.42
C ARG A 34 -16.45 -19.19 6.13
N GLU A 35 -16.98 -20.02 5.25
CA GLU A 35 -16.40 -20.29 3.92
C GLU A 35 -16.36 -19.03 3.05
N ARG A 36 -17.45 -18.23 3.03
CA ARG A 36 -17.49 -16.95 2.31
C ARG A 36 -16.45 -15.96 2.82
N VAL A 37 -16.29 -15.87 4.14
CA VAL A 37 -15.24 -15.03 4.75
C VAL A 37 -13.86 -15.55 4.32
N ALA A 38 -13.56 -16.83 4.49
CA ALA A 38 -12.27 -17.42 4.12
C ALA A 38 -11.93 -17.21 2.62
N ASN A 39 -12.90 -17.40 1.73
CA ASN A 39 -12.71 -17.16 0.29
C ASN A 39 -12.40 -15.70 -0.01
N ARG A 40 -13.11 -14.75 0.63
CA ARG A 40 -12.82 -13.32 0.51
C ARG A 40 -11.41 -12.99 0.99
N CYS A 41 -10.98 -13.59 2.10
CA CYS A 41 -9.64 -13.42 2.65
C CYS A 41 -8.56 -13.84 1.65
N THR A 42 -8.68 -15.04 1.08
CA THR A 42 -7.74 -15.56 0.10
C THR A 42 -7.66 -14.65 -1.12
N ILE A 43 -8.81 -14.27 -1.69
CA ILE A 43 -8.87 -13.42 -2.89
C ILE A 43 -8.20 -12.07 -2.64
N VAL A 44 -8.52 -11.42 -1.51
CA VAL A 44 -7.96 -10.10 -1.21
C VAL A 44 -6.47 -10.19 -0.91
N THR A 45 -6.02 -11.18 -0.15
CA THR A 45 -4.59 -11.40 0.12
C THR A 45 -3.80 -11.59 -1.16
N GLN A 46 -4.25 -12.48 -2.06
CA GLN A 46 -3.63 -12.71 -3.37
C GLN A 46 -3.59 -11.43 -4.20
N ARG A 47 -4.67 -10.64 -4.18
CA ARG A 47 -4.71 -9.36 -4.90
C ARG A 47 -3.73 -8.36 -4.32
N VAL A 48 -3.62 -8.28 -3.00
CA VAL A 48 -2.64 -7.41 -2.35
C VAL A 48 -1.22 -7.85 -2.70
N ASP A 49 -0.91 -9.15 -2.67
CA ASP A 49 0.39 -9.70 -3.09
C ASP A 49 0.77 -9.29 -4.52
N LEU A 50 -0.18 -9.42 -5.44
CA LEU A 50 0.02 -9.01 -6.83
C LEU A 50 0.31 -7.51 -6.94
N ILE A 51 -0.43 -6.68 -6.20
CA ILE A 51 -0.26 -5.23 -6.22
C ILE A 51 1.07 -4.81 -5.58
N THR A 52 1.43 -5.37 -4.42
CA THR A 52 2.71 -5.05 -3.75
C THR A 52 3.89 -5.48 -4.60
N SER A 53 3.84 -6.65 -5.24
CA SER A 53 4.86 -7.09 -6.20
C SER A 53 5.02 -6.11 -7.37
N ARG A 54 3.91 -5.63 -7.96
CA ARG A 54 3.96 -4.63 -9.04
C ARG A 54 4.57 -3.30 -8.56
N TYR A 55 4.21 -2.84 -7.36
CA TYR A 55 4.80 -1.61 -6.82
C TYR A 55 6.28 -1.76 -6.50
N GLU A 56 6.71 -2.91 -5.99
CA GLU A 56 8.13 -3.21 -5.76
C GLU A 56 8.92 -3.19 -7.08
N GLN A 57 8.43 -3.86 -8.12
CA GLN A 57 9.06 -3.84 -9.44
C GLN A 57 9.13 -2.43 -10.04
N ASN A 58 8.05 -1.64 -9.88
CA ASN A 58 8.04 -0.26 -10.36
C ASN A 58 9.03 0.62 -9.60
N LYS A 59 9.07 0.53 -8.27
CA LYS A 59 10.05 1.22 -7.43
C LYS A 59 11.47 0.90 -7.91
N ASN A 60 11.80 -0.38 -8.03
CA ASN A 60 13.16 -0.82 -8.39
C ASN A 60 13.57 -0.32 -9.77
N ARG A 61 12.68 -0.41 -10.77
CA ARG A 61 12.92 0.11 -12.12
C ARG A 61 13.19 1.62 -12.14
N HIS A 62 12.47 2.39 -11.33
CA HIS A 62 12.66 3.84 -11.24
C HIS A 62 13.95 4.19 -10.52
N VAL A 63 14.20 3.57 -9.37
CA VAL A 63 15.44 3.76 -8.58
C VAL A 63 16.67 3.43 -9.43
N GLU A 64 16.68 2.28 -10.10
CA GLU A 64 17.77 1.88 -10.99
C GLU A 64 18.02 2.93 -12.09
N ARG A 65 16.95 3.41 -12.75
CA ARG A 65 17.08 4.46 -13.76
C ARG A 65 17.71 5.73 -13.20
N TYR A 66 17.28 6.18 -12.03
CA TYR A 66 17.83 7.40 -11.42
C TYR A 66 19.27 7.22 -10.95
N GLN A 67 19.61 6.05 -10.41
CA GLN A 67 20.99 5.70 -10.05
C GLN A 67 21.91 5.65 -11.27
N ASN A 68 21.44 5.12 -12.40
CA ASN A 68 22.20 5.14 -13.64
C ASN A 68 22.46 6.57 -14.16
N ILE A 69 21.51 7.49 -13.96
CA ILE A 69 21.72 8.91 -14.28
C ILE A 69 22.76 9.51 -13.34
N TYR A 70 22.60 9.30 -12.03
CA TYR A 70 23.54 9.78 -11.02
C TYR A 70 24.98 9.32 -11.33
N GLN A 71 25.19 8.02 -11.55
CA GLN A 71 26.51 7.45 -11.84
C GLN A 71 27.17 8.08 -13.08
N LYS A 72 26.43 8.17 -14.19
CA LYS A 72 26.95 8.77 -15.43
C LYS A 72 27.35 10.23 -15.27
N VAL A 73 26.57 11.00 -14.51
CA VAL A 73 26.88 12.42 -14.26
C VAL A 73 28.04 12.53 -13.28
N THR A 74 28.13 11.67 -12.26
CA THR A 74 29.29 11.60 -11.35
C THR A 74 30.58 11.31 -12.12
N GLU A 75 30.59 10.36 -13.05
CA GLU A 75 31.75 10.08 -13.91
C GLU A 75 32.17 11.30 -14.76
N LEU A 76 31.19 12.07 -15.25
CA LEU A 76 31.44 13.32 -15.96
C LEU A 76 32.03 14.39 -15.05
N VAL A 77 31.47 14.56 -13.85
CA VAL A 77 31.97 15.49 -12.83
C VAL A 77 33.43 15.20 -12.50
N THR A 78 33.79 13.94 -12.23
CA THR A 78 35.17 13.55 -11.92
C THR A 78 36.14 13.90 -13.06
N ARG A 79 35.73 13.68 -14.30
CA ARG A 79 36.56 14.06 -15.46
C ARG A 79 36.71 15.58 -15.58
N LEU A 80 35.63 16.35 -15.48
CA LEU A 80 35.65 17.81 -15.58
C LEU A 80 36.50 18.42 -14.46
N GLU A 81 36.40 17.88 -13.25
CA GLU A 81 37.24 18.28 -12.11
C GLU A 81 38.73 18.01 -12.37
N ASN A 82 39.08 16.84 -12.93
CA ASN A 82 40.46 16.53 -13.31
C ASN A 82 40.99 17.44 -14.44
N GLU A 83 40.11 17.96 -15.28
CA GLU A 83 40.42 18.95 -16.32
C GLU A 83 40.50 20.38 -15.77
N GLY A 84 40.22 20.58 -14.47
CA GLY A 84 40.32 21.87 -13.78
C GLY A 84 39.06 22.73 -13.84
N TYR A 85 37.91 22.18 -14.27
CA TYR A 85 36.63 22.89 -14.24
C TYR A 85 36.04 22.91 -12.83
N ASP A 86 35.43 24.04 -12.46
CA ASP A 86 34.61 24.15 -11.26
C ASP A 86 33.30 23.38 -11.44
N VAL A 87 33.03 22.42 -10.56
CA VAL A 87 31.91 21.48 -10.63
C VAL A 87 31.08 21.47 -9.34
N GLU A 88 31.29 22.42 -8.43
CA GLU A 88 30.69 22.40 -7.09
C GLU A 88 29.15 22.45 -7.14
N ASP A 89 28.57 23.29 -8.00
CA ASP A 89 27.12 23.35 -8.20
C ASP A 89 26.55 21.99 -8.67
N LEU A 90 27.22 21.37 -9.66
CA LEU A 90 26.78 20.09 -10.20
C LEU A 90 26.89 18.95 -9.18
N LYS A 91 27.91 18.99 -8.30
CA LYS A 91 28.03 18.05 -7.16
C LYS A 91 26.90 18.26 -6.15
N ALA A 92 26.53 19.50 -5.85
CA ALA A 92 25.43 19.82 -4.96
C ALA A 92 24.09 19.30 -5.51
N SER A 93 23.79 19.58 -6.78
CA SER A 93 22.61 19.08 -7.49
C SER A 93 22.54 17.55 -7.53
N LEU A 94 23.69 16.86 -7.70
CA LEU A 94 23.75 15.40 -7.59
C LEU A 94 23.47 14.87 -6.18
N GLY A 95 23.96 15.57 -5.15
CA GLY A 95 23.68 15.26 -3.75
C GLY A 95 22.18 15.31 -3.46
N GLU A 96 21.51 16.38 -3.93
CA GLU A 96 20.07 16.53 -3.78
C GLU A 96 19.28 15.48 -4.59
N LEU A 97 19.73 15.15 -5.80
CA LEU A 97 19.12 14.08 -6.61
C LEU A 97 19.12 12.76 -5.84
N ASN A 98 20.26 12.38 -5.28
CA ASN A 98 20.39 11.14 -4.52
C ASN A 98 19.47 11.14 -3.28
N GLN A 99 19.32 12.28 -2.61
CA GLN A 99 18.37 12.43 -1.51
C GLN A 99 16.92 12.22 -1.97
N LYS A 100 16.49 12.89 -3.05
CA LYS A 100 15.13 12.74 -3.59
C LYS A 100 14.84 11.30 -4.05
N VAL A 101 15.82 10.59 -4.61
CA VAL A 101 15.69 9.17 -4.98
C VAL A 101 15.46 8.29 -3.75
N ARG A 102 16.14 8.55 -2.63
CA ARG A 102 15.90 7.83 -1.36
C ARG A 102 14.49 8.10 -0.82
N GLU A 103 14.04 9.35 -0.84
CA GLU A 103 12.70 9.73 -0.43
C GLU A 103 11.63 9.05 -1.28
N PHE A 104 11.80 9.07 -2.61
CA PHE A 104 10.94 8.34 -3.55
C PHE A 104 10.82 6.84 -3.20
N ALA A 105 11.97 6.18 -2.95
CA ALA A 105 11.99 4.77 -2.59
C ALA A 105 11.28 4.51 -1.24
N ASN A 106 11.47 5.41 -0.27
CA ASN A 106 10.81 5.33 1.03
C ASN A 106 9.28 5.43 0.90
N GLU A 107 8.76 6.38 0.12
CA GLU A 107 7.31 6.52 -0.09
C GLU A 107 6.69 5.24 -0.69
N TYR A 108 7.37 4.60 -1.65
CA TYR A 108 6.95 3.29 -2.17
C TYR A 108 6.98 2.19 -1.11
N ASN A 109 8.01 2.15 -0.26
CA ASN A 109 8.08 1.18 0.84
C ASN A 109 6.90 1.37 1.81
N GLN A 110 6.48 2.61 2.08
CA GLN A 110 5.30 2.89 2.90
C GLN A 110 4.00 2.43 2.22
N VAL A 111 3.87 2.57 0.90
CA VAL A 111 2.72 1.98 0.16
C VAL A 111 2.66 0.48 0.36
N ILE A 112 3.78 -0.22 0.17
CA ILE A 112 3.87 -1.67 0.27
C ILE A 112 3.57 -2.13 1.71
N LYS A 113 4.11 -1.42 2.70
CA LYS A 113 3.84 -1.68 4.12
C LYS A 113 2.34 -1.58 4.43
N GLU A 114 1.70 -0.46 4.08
CA GLU A 114 0.27 -0.25 4.38
C GLU A 114 -0.63 -1.27 3.65
N LEU A 115 -0.26 -1.67 2.43
CA LEU A 115 -0.95 -2.73 1.71
C LEU A 115 -0.80 -4.09 2.41
N ASN A 116 0.40 -4.45 2.84
CA ASN A 116 0.63 -5.68 3.59
C ASN A 116 -0.12 -5.68 4.93
N ASP A 117 -0.09 -4.55 5.65
CA ASP A 117 -0.83 -4.38 6.91
C ASP A 117 -2.34 -4.57 6.69
N SER A 118 -2.87 -4.11 5.54
CA SER A 118 -4.29 -4.29 5.19
C SER A 118 -4.74 -5.76 5.14
N LYS A 119 -3.84 -6.71 4.86
CA LYS A 119 -4.14 -8.15 4.84
C LYS A 119 -4.55 -8.66 6.22
N ASN A 120 -3.96 -8.10 7.28
CA ASN A 120 -4.23 -8.51 8.65
C ASN A 120 -5.66 -8.15 9.10
N HIS A 121 -6.29 -7.16 8.45
CA HIS A 121 -7.61 -6.66 8.82
C HIS A 121 -8.77 -7.27 8.01
N VAL A 122 -8.48 -7.79 6.81
CA VAL A 122 -9.47 -8.40 5.89
C VAL A 122 -10.03 -9.72 6.41
N CYS A 123 -9.19 -10.45 7.16
CA CYS A 123 -9.51 -11.78 7.67
C CYS A 123 -10.28 -11.81 8.99
N GLY A 124 -10.57 -10.65 9.55
CA GLY A 124 -11.37 -10.48 10.77
C GLY A 124 -12.57 -9.56 10.56
N ASN A 125 -13.11 -9.04 11.67
CA ASN A 125 -14.24 -8.10 11.69
C ASN A 125 -13.80 -6.62 11.63
N SER A 126 -12.57 -6.35 11.18
CA SER A 126 -11.95 -5.02 11.22
C SER A 126 -12.05 -4.25 9.89
N GLU A 127 -13.26 -4.13 9.32
CA GLU A 127 -13.46 -3.46 8.03
C GLU A 127 -12.99 -1.99 8.05
N GLY A 128 -13.14 -1.30 9.17
CA GLY A 128 -12.66 0.07 9.35
C GLY A 128 -11.13 0.19 9.22
N GLU A 129 -10.38 -0.69 9.86
CA GLU A 129 -8.92 -0.70 9.82
C GLU A 129 -8.39 -1.01 8.42
N TYR A 130 -9.05 -1.94 7.71
CA TYR A 130 -8.76 -2.22 6.31
C TYR A 130 -8.90 -0.97 5.44
N LYS A 131 -10.04 -0.26 5.54
CA LYS A 131 -10.29 0.96 4.76
C LYS A 131 -9.26 2.05 5.05
N GLN A 132 -8.86 2.19 6.32
CA GLN A 132 -7.83 3.16 6.72
C GLN A 132 -6.46 2.80 6.12
N ALA A 133 -6.05 1.53 6.19
CA ALA A 133 -4.79 1.06 5.60
C ALA A 133 -4.74 1.32 4.08
N ILE A 134 -5.82 1.00 3.35
CA ILE A 134 -5.92 1.30 1.92
C ILE A 134 -5.85 2.81 1.64
N THR A 135 -6.45 3.64 2.49
CA THR A 135 -6.41 5.10 2.35
C THR A 135 -4.99 5.64 2.56
N ARG A 136 -4.28 5.17 3.59
CA ARG A 136 -2.87 5.53 3.83
C ARG A 136 -1.97 5.08 2.66
N ALA A 137 -2.17 3.86 2.16
CA ALA A 137 -1.45 3.36 0.99
C ALA A 137 -1.65 4.27 -0.24
N ARG A 138 -2.87 4.74 -0.50
CA ARG A 138 -3.16 5.68 -1.60
C ARG A 138 -2.46 7.03 -1.41
N ASN A 139 -2.46 7.57 -0.20
CA ASN A 139 -1.81 8.84 0.09
C ASN A 139 -0.29 8.75 -0.09
N ASN A 140 0.34 7.66 0.38
CA ASN A 140 1.77 7.44 0.17
C ASN A 140 2.11 7.23 -1.32
N LEU A 141 1.20 6.66 -2.11
CA LEU A 141 1.39 6.55 -3.56
C LEU A 141 1.37 7.92 -4.25
N LEU A 142 0.53 8.86 -3.78
CA LEU A 142 0.53 10.24 -4.29
C LEU A 142 1.87 10.92 -3.98
N LYS A 143 2.37 10.81 -2.74
CA LYS A 143 3.69 11.32 -2.35
C LYS A 143 4.82 10.72 -3.19
N ALA A 144 4.79 9.41 -3.44
CA ALA A 144 5.76 8.76 -4.32
C ALA A 144 5.74 9.34 -5.75
N ARG A 145 4.57 9.72 -6.27
CA ARG A 145 4.44 10.37 -7.59
C ARG A 145 4.96 11.80 -7.58
N GLU A 146 4.70 12.54 -6.51
CA GLU A 146 5.25 13.89 -6.31
C GLU A 146 6.78 13.83 -6.28
N LYS A 147 7.37 12.90 -5.52
CA LYS A 147 8.83 12.71 -5.50
C LYS A 147 9.41 12.31 -6.86
N ALA A 148 8.70 11.51 -7.65
CA ALA A 148 9.12 11.22 -9.02
C ALA A 148 9.11 12.46 -9.93
N LEU A 149 8.17 13.38 -9.72
CA LEU A 149 8.12 14.65 -10.44
C LEU A 149 9.27 15.57 -10.01
N GLU A 150 9.52 15.70 -8.70
CA GLU A 150 10.66 16.48 -8.18
C GLU A 150 11.99 15.98 -8.76
N ILE A 151 12.22 14.66 -8.80
CA ILE A 151 13.40 14.07 -9.42
C ILE A 151 13.51 14.45 -10.90
N ARG A 152 12.39 14.43 -11.63
CA ARG A 152 12.38 14.79 -13.06
C ARG A 152 12.74 16.26 -13.26
N ILE A 153 12.18 17.15 -12.46
CA ILE A 153 12.43 18.59 -12.51
C ILE A 153 13.93 18.82 -12.27
N MET A 154 14.47 18.31 -11.17
CA MET A 154 15.90 18.42 -10.85
C MET A 154 16.81 17.94 -11.98
N ILE A 155 16.52 16.78 -12.57
CA ILE A 155 17.32 16.27 -13.69
C ILE A 155 17.26 17.20 -14.90
N ASN A 156 16.08 17.74 -15.22
CA ASN A 156 15.86 18.49 -16.45
C ASN A 156 16.23 19.97 -16.35
N ASP A 157 16.03 20.56 -15.18
CA ASP A 157 16.00 22.01 -14.99
C ASP A 157 17.24 22.49 -14.21
N GLU A 158 17.95 21.59 -13.51
CA GLU A 158 19.19 21.90 -12.78
C GLU A 158 20.38 21.15 -13.40
N ILE A 159 20.41 19.82 -13.26
CA ILE A 159 21.57 18.99 -13.64
C ILE A 159 21.91 19.08 -15.13
N LYS A 160 20.91 18.99 -16.01
CA LYS A 160 21.14 19.03 -17.46
C LYS A 160 21.67 20.39 -17.93
N PRO A 161 21.07 21.53 -17.55
CA PRO A 161 21.60 22.85 -17.87
C PRO A 161 23.02 23.06 -17.36
N GLU A 162 23.30 22.74 -16.09
CA GLU A 162 24.64 22.86 -15.47
C GLU A 162 25.68 22.05 -16.26
N LEU A 163 25.39 20.77 -16.51
CA LEU A 163 26.28 19.90 -17.26
C LEU A 163 26.52 20.41 -18.69
N ARG A 164 25.49 20.96 -19.36
CA ARG A 164 25.65 21.53 -20.70
C ARG A 164 26.54 22.77 -20.70
N ALA A 165 26.40 23.63 -19.69
CA ALA A 165 27.24 24.82 -19.56
C ALA A 165 28.71 24.41 -19.43
N LEU A 166 29.02 23.45 -18.54
CA LEU A 166 30.38 22.92 -18.34
C LEU A 166 30.96 22.28 -19.62
N LEU A 167 30.18 21.45 -20.30
CA LEU A 167 30.62 20.78 -21.53
C LEU A 167 30.82 21.74 -22.71
N ASN A 168 30.10 22.86 -22.74
CA ASN A 168 30.30 23.87 -23.78
C ASN A 168 31.58 24.67 -23.52
N THR A 169 31.82 25.05 -22.26
CA THR A 169 33.07 25.70 -21.85
C THR A 169 34.27 24.80 -22.11
N SER A 170 34.14 23.48 -21.88
CA SER A 170 35.27 22.56 -22.09
C SER A 170 35.63 22.29 -23.54
N ARG A 171 34.72 22.56 -24.48
CA ARG A 171 34.95 22.40 -25.92
C ARG A 171 35.48 23.67 -26.60
N SER A 172 35.36 24.82 -25.95
CA SER A 172 35.85 26.09 -26.49
C SER A 172 37.31 26.38 -26.13
N ASN A 173 37.89 25.60 -25.21
CA ASN A 173 39.28 25.65 -24.80
C ASN A 173 40.10 24.57 -25.53
#